data_AF-A0A367YH31-F1
#
_entry.id   AF-A0A367YH31-F1
#
_cell.length_a   1.000
_cell.length_b   1.000
_cell.length_c   1.000
_cell.angle_alpha   90.00
_cell.angle_beta   90.00
_cell.angle_gamma   90.00
#
_symmetry.space_group_name_H-M   'P 1'
#
loop_
_entity.id
_entity.type
_entity.pdbx_description
1 polymer ?
#
loop_
_entity_poly.entity_id
_entity_poly.type
_entity_poly.pdbx_seq_one_letter_code
_entity_poly.pdbx_strand_id
1 'polypeptide(L)'
;MLPVLSTIYDNLSTPEKISLPGFVQGSDLMDFKQMLSTVRKLTSSTNTHLVALEAELIEQSAERGDLDAITLLAFETLGKTDKTKEDTQHANKLIGELVELDHPLVFKMAGDLAWSKNAHAQAVEYWKKFIALEPASALASQVYFNLGYYYFTYLVRPDVVLSKLYFEKSVNVGDVSNDEYAVKSHYYLGQLYVENNPKVSRYHWEISSSKGLKESYSSLGFLEMNVFNNYEQAAEWFKLGAELSNDMTCNIGMFDCYRMLKSWKLANVALNKIYDVRDKIAKLKFRKDIPENIQASIKYNQSLLKAFFDTRKDDIILVQSRIV
;
A
#
# COMPACT_ATOMS: atom_id res chain seq x y z
N MET A 1 35.10 8.90 2.46
CA MET A 1 34.15 7.84 2.07
C MET A 1 34.67 6.43 2.41
N LEU A 2 35.87 6.02 1.96
CA LEU A 2 36.47 4.72 2.31
C LEU A 2 36.55 4.39 3.83
N PRO A 3 36.96 5.33 4.72
CA PRO A 3 37.04 5.05 6.16
C PRO A 3 35.67 4.85 6.84
N VAL A 4 34.64 5.54 6.34
CA VAL A 4 33.26 5.44 6.85
C VAL A 4 32.70 4.08 6.49
N LEU A 5 32.84 3.68 5.23
CA LEU A 5 32.37 2.39 4.74
C LEU A 5 33.12 1.21 5.37
N SER A 6 34.42 1.34 5.62
CA SER A 6 35.18 0.28 6.32
C SER A 6 34.69 0.09 7.75
N THR A 7 34.51 1.17 8.52
CA THR A 7 34.03 1.05 9.90
C THR A 7 32.62 0.46 9.96
N ILE A 8 31.73 0.85 9.04
CA ILE A 8 30.39 0.29 8.94
C ILE A 8 30.46 -1.21 8.60
N TYR A 9 31.26 -1.57 7.59
CA TYR A 9 31.41 -2.97 7.16
C TYR A 9 31.97 -3.87 8.26
N ASP A 10 33.02 -3.41 8.95
CA ASP A 10 33.69 -4.15 10.02
C ASP A 10 32.79 -4.38 11.24
N ASN A 11 31.75 -3.55 11.42
CA ASN A 11 30.84 -3.58 12.56
C ASN A 11 29.39 -3.94 12.16
N LEU A 12 29.15 -4.51 10.97
CA LEU A 12 27.80 -4.93 10.54
C LEU A 12 27.10 -5.87 11.53
N SER A 13 27.87 -6.73 12.22
CA SER A 13 27.34 -7.66 13.22
C SER A 13 27.02 -6.99 14.56
N THR A 14 27.58 -5.80 14.83
CA THR A 14 27.39 -5.01 16.06
C THR A 14 27.33 -3.52 15.72
N PRO A 15 26.21 -3.04 15.15
CA PRO A 15 26.09 -1.66 14.67
C PRO A 15 26.37 -0.60 15.74
N GLU A 16 25.98 -0.84 16.98
CA GLU A 16 26.27 0.05 18.14
C GLU A 16 27.77 0.33 18.41
N LYS A 17 28.69 -0.35 17.72
CA LYS A 17 30.14 -0.09 17.82
C LYS A 17 30.68 0.79 16.69
N ILE A 18 29.84 1.21 15.75
CA ILE A 18 30.25 2.04 14.61
C ILE A 18 30.72 3.41 15.11
N SER A 19 32.00 3.72 14.92
CA SER A 19 32.56 5.03 15.26
C SER A 19 32.86 5.83 13.99
N LEU A 20 32.09 6.88 13.76
CA LEU A 20 32.21 7.70 12.56
C LEU A 20 33.11 8.93 12.77
N PRO A 21 33.97 9.27 11.79
CA PRO A 21 34.82 10.45 11.85
C PRO A 21 34.03 11.74 12.10
N GLY A 22 34.64 12.71 12.79
CA GLY A 22 33.99 13.96 13.17
C GLY A 22 33.52 14.86 12.02
N PHE A 23 34.04 14.66 10.80
CA PHE A 23 33.63 15.44 9.62
C PHE A 23 32.32 14.97 8.99
N VAL A 24 31.79 13.81 9.41
CA VAL A 24 30.52 13.27 8.89
C VAL A 24 29.35 14.02 9.55
N GLN A 25 28.46 14.58 8.75
CA GLN A 25 27.28 15.30 9.22
C GLN A 25 26.10 14.34 9.43
N GLY A 26 25.12 14.71 10.26
CA GLY A 26 23.91 13.90 10.46
C GLY A 26 23.16 13.67 9.14
N SER A 27 23.05 14.70 8.29
CA SER A 27 22.44 14.60 6.97
C SER A 27 23.09 13.54 6.08
N ASP A 28 24.42 13.39 6.13
CA ASP A 28 25.14 12.35 5.36
C ASP A 28 24.71 10.93 5.78
N LEU A 29 24.41 10.74 7.07
CA LEU A 29 23.94 9.47 7.62
C LEU A 29 22.51 9.17 7.20
N MET A 30 21.66 10.19 7.17
CA MET A 30 20.28 10.08 6.70
C MET A 30 20.22 9.73 5.21
N ASP A 31 21.07 10.34 4.38
CA ASP A 31 21.22 10.00 2.97
C ASP A 31 21.68 8.55 2.79
N PHE A 32 22.66 8.11 3.60
CA PHE A 32 23.12 6.73 3.55
C PHE A 32 22.03 5.74 3.99
N LYS A 33 21.30 6.05 5.05
CA LYS A 33 20.13 5.27 5.50
C LYS A 33 19.08 5.19 4.39
N GLN A 34 18.81 6.29 3.69
CA GLN A 34 17.84 6.34 2.60
C GLN A 34 18.26 5.48 1.40
N MET A 35 19.56 5.47 1.08
CA MET A 35 20.13 4.57 0.08
C MET A 35 19.93 3.10 0.47
N LEU A 36 20.28 2.72 1.71
CA LEU A 36 20.11 1.35 2.22
C LEU A 36 18.63 0.90 2.18
N SER A 37 17.73 1.76 2.66
CA SER A 37 16.28 1.54 2.60
C SER A 37 15.80 1.34 1.16
N THR A 38 16.30 2.12 0.20
CA THR A 38 15.94 1.99 -1.23
C THR A 38 16.42 0.67 -1.81
N VAL A 39 17.68 0.31 -1.58
CA VAL A 39 18.23 -0.98 -2.04
C VAL A 39 17.44 -2.14 -1.45
N ARG A 40 17.14 -2.10 -0.14
CA ARG A 40 16.34 -3.11 0.56
C ARG A 40 14.94 -3.28 -0.06
N LYS A 41 14.27 -2.17 -0.40
CA LYS A 41 12.97 -2.20 -1.08
C LYS A 41 13.07 -2.81 -2.48
N LEU A 42 14.09 -2.44 -3.25
CA LEU A 42 14.29 -2.94 -4.61
C LEU A 42 14.63 -4.43 -4.65
N THR A 43 15.49 -4.91 -3.75
CA THR A 43 15.90 -6.31 -3.70
C THR A 43 14.90 -7.21 -2.96
N SER A 44 13.92 -6.62 -2.25
CA SER A 44 13.03 -7.33 -1.33
C SER A 44 13.77 -8.20 -0.30
N SER A 45 15.03 -7.89 -0.01
CA SER A 45 15.87 -8.68 0.90
C SER A 45 15.74 -8.18 2.34
N THR A 46 15.35 -9.04 3.27
CA THR A 46 15.32 -8.73 4.70
C THR A 46 16.56 -9.30 5.39
N ASN A 47 17.51 -8.42 5.76
CA ASN A 47 18.65 -8.76 6.60
C ASN A 47 18.55 -8.00 7.92
N THR A 48 18.54 -8.71 9.04
CA THR A 48 18.41 -8.14 10.39
C THR A 48 19.54 -7.17 10.73
N HIS A 49 20.76 -7.44 10.29
CA HIS A 49 21.91 -6.57 10.50
C HIS A 49 21.80 -5.25 9.74
N LEU A 50 21.24 -5.28 8.53
CA LEU A 50 21.00 -4.06 7.76
C LEU A 50 19.90 -3.20 8.39
N VAL A 51 18.87 -3.82 8.96
CA VAL A 51 17.82 -3.09 9.70
C VAL A 51 18.40 -2.46 10.97
N ALA A 52 19.23 -3.18 11.72
CA ALA A 52 19.91 -2.64 12.89
C ALA A 52 20.87 -1.50 12.53
N LEU A 53 21.60 -1.62 11.41
CA LEU A 53 22.42 -0.53 10.88
C LEU A 53 21.58 0.70 10.50
N GLU A 54 20.44 0.52 9.84
CA GLU A 54 19.54 1.64 9.52
C GLU A 54 19.07 2.37 10.79
N ALA A 55 18.80 1.66 11.89
CA ALA A 55 18.43 2.25 13.16
C ALA A 55 19.59 3.02 13.83
N GLU A 56 20.77 2.40 13.88
CA GLU A 56 22.00 3.02 14.41
C GLU A 56 22.35 4.33 13.68
N LEU A 57 22.21 4.36 12.35
CA LEU A 57 22.46 5.57 11.57
C LEU A 57 21.51 6.71 11.94
N ILE A 58 20.27 6.41 12.32
CA ILE A 58 19.31 7.42 12.81
C ILE A 58 19.75 7.93 14.19
N GLU A 59 20.15 7.04 15.10
CA GLU A 59 20.62 7.43 16.44
C GLU A 59 21.84 8.36 16.35
N GLN A 60 22.87 7.97 15.61
CA GLN A 60 24.06 8.80 15.42
C GLN A 60 23.77 10.11 14.67
N SER A 61 22.77 10.11 13.77
CA SER A 61 22.34 11.33 13.09
C SER A 61 21.67 12.31 14.05
N ALA A 62 20.81 11.82 14.93
CA ALA A 62 20.13 12.62 15.93
C ALA A 62 21.12 13.20 16.97
N GLU A 63 22.11 12.42 17.41
CA GLU A 63 23.20 12.91 18.27
C GLU A 63 24.00 14.05 17.63
N ARG A 64 24.05 14.09 16.30
CA ARG A 64 24.69 15.15 15.51
C ARG A 64 23.78 16.33 15.21
N GLY A 65 22.56 16.35 15.76
CA GLY A 65 21.62 17.47 15.65
C GLY A 65 20.77 17.47 14.38
N ASP A 66 20.67 16.37 13.66
CA ASP A 66 19.79 16.25 12.50
C ASP A 66 18.31 16.22 12.92
N LEU A 67 17.53 17.19 12.43
CA LEU A 67 16.14 17.37 12.86
C LEU A 67 15.21 16.26 12.36
N ASP A 68 15.48 15.68 11.18
CA ASP A 68 14.70 14.57 10.65
C ASP A 68 14.91 13.33 11.52
N ALA A 69 16.15 13.02 11.88
CA ALA A 69 16.51 11.92 12.75
C ALA A 69 15.90 12.08 14.16
N ILE A 70 16.01 13.28 14.76
CA ILE A 70 15.39 13.60 16.06
C ILE A 70 13.88 13.39 15.98
N THR A 71 13.24 13.83 14.90
CA THR A 71 11.80 13.63 14.69
C THR A 71 11.44 12.15 14.64
N LEU A 72 12.17 11.34 13.85
CA LEU A 72 11.92 9.91 13.73
C LEU A 72 12.03 9.21 15.08
N LEU A 73 13.09 9.46 15.85
CA LEU A 73 13.30 8.84 17.18
C LEU A 73 12.24 9.27 18.20
N ALA A 74 11.85 10.55 18.21
CA ALA A 74 10.83 11.03 19.12
C ALA A 74 9.48 10.35 18.87
N PHE A 75 9.07 10.21 17.60
CA PHE A 75 7.82 9.52 17.25
C PHE A 75 7.89 8.01 17.43
N GLU A 76 9.04 7.39 17.15
CA GLU A 76 9.26 5.97 17.44
C GLU A 76 9.11 5.69 18.93
N THR A 77 9.72 6.52 19.78
CA THR A 77 9.60 6.43 21.24
C THR A 77 8.14 6.51 21.69
N LEU A 78 7.34 7.40 21.11
CA LEU A 78 5.91 7.48 21.41
C LEU A 78 5.11 6.26 20.93
N GLY A 79 5.58 5.56 19.89
CA GLY A 79 5.00 4.32 19.38
C GLY A 79 5.29 3.08 20.21
N LYS A 80 6.39 3.05 20.97
CA LYS A 80 6.80 1.92 21.82
C LYS A 80 5.76 1.61 22.91
N THR A 81 5.52 0.32 23.16
CA THR A 81 4.57 -0.16 24.18
C THR A 81 5.14 -0.11 25.59
N ASP A 82 6.46 -0.21 25.70
CA ASP A 82 7.27 -0.32 26.92
C ASP A 82 7.99 0.98 27.31
N LYS A 83 7.49 2.13 26.84
CA LYS A 83 8.06 3.46 27.13
C LYS A 83 7.88 3.88 28.59
N THR A 84 8.89 4.51 29.16
CA THR A 84 8.78 5.14 30.49
C THR A 84 8.08 6.49 30.42
N LYS A 85 7.67 7.02 31.57
CA LYS A 85 7.11 8.36 31.67
C LYS A 85 8.14 9.43 31.29
N GLU A 86 9.41 9.21 31.63
CA GLU A 86 10.52 10.11 31.32
C GLU A 86 10.77 10.16 29.80
N ASP A 87 10.82 9.00 29.13
CA ASP A 87 10.96 8.92 27.68
C ASP A 87 9.83 9.66 26.97
N THR A 88 8.61 9.49 27.47
CA THR A 88 7.43 10.17 26.92
C THR A 88 7.52 11.68 27.09
N GLN A 89 8.00 12.16 28.25
CA GLN A 89 8.16 13.59 28.50
C GLN A 89 9.26 14.18 27.63
N HIS A 90 10.39 13.49 27.50
CA HIS A 90 11.50 13.93 26.67
C HIS A 90 11.12 13.99 25.19
N ALA A 91 10.49 12.94 24.66
CA ALA A 91 10.01 12.90 23.28
C ALA A 91 9.00 14.03 22.99
N ASN A 92 8.05 14.29 23.89
CA ASN A 92 7.11 15.40 23.72
C ASN A 92 7.78 16.77 23.79
N LYS A 93 8.83 16.93 24.60
CA LYS A 93 9.63 18.16 24.63
C LYS A 93 10.30 18.41 23.27
N LEU A 94 10.98 17.40 22.73
CA LEU A 94 11.63 17.48 21.42
C LEU A 94 10.62 17.78 20.30
N ILE A 95 9.45 17.13 20.32
CA ILE A 95 8.37 17.42 19.37
C ILE A 95 7.89 18.87 19.51
N GLY A 96 7.78 19.40 20.73
CA GLY A 96 7.44 20.80 20.97
C GLY A 96 8.44 21.76 20.31
N GLU A 97 9.74 21.53 20.54
CA GLU A 97 10.82 22.32 19.93
C GLU A 97 10.77 22.24 18.39
N LEU A 98 10.54 21.04 17.82
CA LEU A 98 10.41 20.85 16.37
C LEU A 98 9.18 21.54 15.78
N VAL A 99 8.07 21.61 16.52
CA VAL A 99 6.86 22.34 16.12
C VAL A 99 7.11 23.85 16.14
N GLU A 100 7.84 24.38 17.12
CA GLU A 100 8.22 25.79 17.17
C GLU A 100 9.14 26.21 16.02
N LEU A 101 9.94 25.26 15.51
CA LEU A 101 10.80 25.43 14.35
C LEU A 101 10.06 25.27 13.01
N ASP A 102 8.75 24.99 13.02
CA ASP A 102 7.97 24.64 11.83
C ASP A 102 8.64 23.52 10.99
N HIS A 103 9.28 22.55 11.65
CA HIS A 103 9.98 21.48 10.95
C HIS A 103 8.99 20.54 10.23
N PRO A 104 9.04 20.37 8.89
CA PRO A 104 7.99 19.67 8.16
C PRO A 104 7.70 18.26 8.67
N LEU A 105 8.73 17.43 8.85
CA LEU A 105 8.56 16.01 9.18
C LEU A 105 7.77 15.80 10.50
N VAL A 106 7.84 16.75 11.44
CA VAL A 106 7.11 16.68 12.71
C VAL A 106 5.60 16.63 12.48
N PHE A 107 5.09 17.40 11.51
CA PHE A 107 3.68 17.45 11.19
C PHE A 107 3.22 16.21 10.42
N LYS A 108 4.05 15.69 9.51
CA LYS A 108 3.76 14.42 8.84
C LYS A 108 3.64 13.29 9.85
N MET A 109 4.62 13.16 10.75
CA MET A 109 4.66 12.09 11.75
C MET A 109 3.56 12.25 12.81
N ALA A 110 3.23 13.48 13.21
CA ALA A 110 2.08 13.76 14.06
C ALA A 110 0.76 13.32 13.41
N GLY A 111 0.61 13.57 12.11
CA GLY A 111 -0.55 13.11 11.33
C GLY A 111 -0.67 11.59 11.30
N ASP A 112 0.42 10.88 11.02
CA ASP A 112 0.45 9.42 10.98
C ASP A 112 0.19 8.79 12.36
N LEU A 113 0.73 9.38 13.43
CA LEU A 113 0.47 8.94 14.79
C LEU A 113 -1.00 9.18 15.18
N ALA A 114 -1.57 10.34 14.85
CA ALA A 114 -2.98 10.62 15.08
C ALA A 114 -3.88 9.65 14.31
N TRP A 115 -3.52 9.34 13.06
CA TRP A 115 -4.23 8.38 12.22
C TRP A 115 -4.24 6.97 12.82
N SER A 116 -3.09 6.47 13.27
CA SER A 116 -3.01 5.14 13.91
C SER A 116 -3.82 5.04 15.21
N LYS A 117 -4.07 6.17 15.87
CA LYS A 117 -4.94 6.28 17.05
C LYS A 117 -6.42 6.54 16.72
N ASN A 118 -6.82 6.42 15.45
CA ASN A 118 -8.17 6.73 14.95
C ASN A 118 -8.62 8.19 15.14
N ALA A 119 -7.68 9.12 15.40
CA ALA A 119 -7.94 10.54 15.51
C ALA A 119 -7.89 11.22 14.12
N HIS A 120 -8.72 10.75 13.19
CA HIS A 120 -8.62 11.10 11.77
C HIS A 120 -8.73 12.62 11.48
N ALA A 121 -9.60 13.33 12.19
CA ALA A 121 -9.74 14.78 12.00
C ALA A 121 -8.46 15.53 12.38
N GLN A 122 -7.81 15.12 13.48
CA GLN A 122 -6.55 15.71 13.92
C GLN A 122 -5.41 15.36 12.95
N ALA A 123 -5.39 14.14 12.41
CA ALA A 123 -4.41 13.73 11.41
C ALA A 123 -4.42 14.64 10.18
N VAL A 124 -5.62 14.97 9.68
CA VAL A 124 -5.81 15.87 8.53
C VAL A 124 -5.24 17.26 8.79
N GLU A 125 -5.43 17.82 9.98
CA GLU A 125 -4.90 19.14 10.32
C GLU A 125 -3.37 19.16 10.32
N TYR A 126 -2.73 18.13 10.86
CA TYR A 126 -1.27 18.00 10.82
C TYR A 126 -0.75 17.79 9.39
N TRP A 127 -1.38 16.91 8.61
CA TRP A 127 -1.02 16.70 7.22
C TRP A 127 -1.18 17.95 6.36
N LYS A 128 -2.20 18.78 6.61
CA LYS A 128 -2.36 20.09 5.95
C LYS A 128 -1.22 21.05 6.29
N LYS A 129 -0.75 21.06 7.54
CA LYS A 129 0.44 21.85 7.93
C LYS A 129 1.69 21.36 7.20
N PHE A 130 1.89 20.05 7.12
CA PHE A 130 3.00 19.46 6.36
C PHE A 130 3.03 19.94 4.90
N ILE A 131 1.93 19.78 4.15
CA ILE A 131 1.89 20.17 2.74
C ILE A 131 1.95 21.69 2.51
N ALA A 132 1.69 22.50 3.54
CA ALA A 132 1.88 23.95 3.47
C ALA A 132 3.36 24.33 3.51
N LEU A 133 4.17 23.55 4.23
CA LEU A 133 5.62 23.73 4.33
C LEU A 133 6.37 23.04 3.18
N GLU A 134 5.92 21.85 2.79
CA GLU A 134 6.61 20.99 1.83
C GLU A 134 5.64 20.40 0.79
N PRO A 135 5.15 21.20 -0.16
CA PRO A 135 4.09 20.79 -1.10
C PRO A 135 4.58 19.85 -2.22
N ALA A 136 5.88 19.74 -2.48
CA ALA A 136 6.42 19.14 -3.70
C ALA A 136 7.47 18.05 -3.46
N SER A 137 7.53 17.46 -2.26
CA SER A 137 8.49 16.41 -1.95
C SER A 137 7.95 15.00 -2.14
N ALA A 138 8.84 14.01 -2.09
CA ALA A 138 8.47 12.61 -2.11
C ALA A 138 7.50 12.24 -0.97
N LEU A 139 7.69 12.82 0.23
CA LEU A 139 6.78 12.63 1.36
C LEU A 139 5.43 13.30 1.13
N ALA A 140 5.38 14.40 0.37
CA ALA A 140 4.13 15.06 0.00
C ALA A 140 3.20 14.15 -0.80
N SER A 141 3.72 13.23 -1.62
CA SER A 141 2.87 12.25 -2.31
C SER A 141 2.09 11.37 -1.33
N GLN A 142 2.76 10.84 -0.31
CA GLN A 142 2.11 10.06 0.75
C GLN A 142 1.04 10.89 1.46
N VAL A 143 1.38 12.12 1.84
CA VAL A 143 0.44 12.98 2.59
C VAL A 143 -0.76 13.38 1.74
N TYR A 144 -0.56 13.68 0.46
CA TYR A 144 -1.65 13.92 -0.48
C TYR A 144 -2.52 12.68 -0.67
N PHE A 145 -1.94 11.49 -0.81
CA PHE A 145 -2.72 10.25 -0.85
C PHE A 145 -3.56 10.08 0.43
N ASN A 146 -2.97 10.27 1.60
CA ASN A 146 -3.66 10.13 2.89
C ASN A 146 -4.85 11.10 3.01
N LEU A 147 -4.67 12.36 2.61
CA LEU A 147 -5.74 13.34 2.55
C LEU A 147 -6.84 12.91 1.56
N GLY A 148 -6.46 12.51 0.34
CA GLY A 148 -7.39 12.04 -0.67
C GLY A 148 -8.22 10.85 -0.19
N TYR A 149 -7.58 9.90 0.49
CA TYR A 149 -8.21 8.71 1.06
C TYR A 149 -9.13 9.03 2.24
N TYR A 150 -8.77 10.00 3.09
CA TYR A 150 -9.64 10.50 4.14
C TYR A 150 -10.95 11.06 3.56
N TYR A 151 -10.85 11.94 2.56
CA TYR A 151 -12.03 12.55 1.91
C TYR A 151 -12.85 11.53 1.11
N PHE A 152 -12.23 10.46 0.63
CA PHE A 152 -12.90 9.36 -0.07
C PHE A 152 -13.70 8.44 0.87
N THR A 153 -13.13 8.08 2.02
CA THR A 153 -13.61 6.91 2.80
C THR A 153 -14.17 7.27 4.17
N TYR A 154 -13.61 8.27 4.87
CA TYR A 154 -13.83 8.44 6.31
C TYR A 154 -14.91 9.47 6.65
N LEU A 155 -15.36 10.25 5.68
CA LEU A 155 -16.48 11.16 5.86
C LEU A 155 -17.81 10.41 5.72
N VAL A 156 -18.81 10.80 6.52
CA VAL A 156 -20.19 10.27 6.40
C VAL A 156 -20.73 10.46 4.99
N ARG A 157 -20.35 11.58 4.35
CA ARG A 157 -20.55 11.83 2.93
C ARG A 157 -19.18 12.10 2.31
N PRO A 158 -18.68 11.22 1.43
CA PRO A 158 -17.42 11.42 0.75
C PRO A 158 -17.37 12.76 0.02
N ASP A 159 -16.26 13.48 0.15
CA ASP A 159 -15.98 14.67 -0.66
C ASP A 159 -15.16 14.24 -1.88
N VAL A 160 -15.88 13.87 -2.92
CA VAL A 160 -15.33 13.36 -4.18
C VAL A 160 -14.43 14.40 -4.87
N VAL A 161 -14.73 15.70 -4.71
CA VAL A 161 -13.98 16.79 -5.35
C VAL A 161 -12.63 16.97 -4.67
N LEU A 162 -12.60 17.07 -3.34
CA LEU A 162 -11.35 17.18 -2.59
C LEU A 162 -10.53 15.90 -2.70
N SER A 163 -11.18 14.74 -2.61
CA SER A 163 -10.52 13.45 -2.75
C SER A 163 -9.77 13.34 -4.08
N LYS A 164 -10.46 13.64 -5.18
CA LYS A 164 -9.87 13.69 -6.53
C LYS A 164 -8.69 14.66 -6.60
N LEU A 165 -8.87 15.89 -6.13
CA LEU A 165 -7.82 16.92 -6.13
C LEU A 165 -6.54 16.43 -5.44
N TYR A 166 -6.69 15.80 -4.28
CA TYR A 166 -5.53 15.31 -3.52
C TYR A 166 -4.87 14.09 -4.17
N PHE A 167 -5.64 13.16 -4.74
CA PHE A 167 -5.04 12.06 -5.51
C PHE A 167 -4.31 12.56 -6.76
N GLU A 168 -4.84 13.55 -7.47
CA GLU A 168 -4.15 14.18 -8.61
C GLU A 168 -2.85 14.84 -8.16
N LYS A 169 -2.84 15.54 -7.01
CA LYS A 169 -1.61 16.10 -6.44
C LYS A 169 -0.60 15.03 -6.05
N SER A 170 -1.03 13.92 -5.45
CA SER A 170 -0.15 12.79 -5.11
C SER A 170 0.53 12.22 -6.37
N VAL A 171 -0.23 11.97 -7.43
CA VAL A 171 0.32 11.49 -8.71
C VAL A 171 1.29 12.50 -9.33
N ASN A 172 1.02 13.80 -9.20
CA ASN A 172 1.87 14.84 -9.80
C ASN A 172 3.22 15.01 -9.10
N VAL A 173 3.29 14.78 -7.78
CA VAL A 173 4.55 14.93 -7.02
C VAL A 173 5.27 13.60 -6.79
N GLY A 174 4.55 12.48 -6.86
CA GLY A 174 5.10 11.14 -6.69
C GLY A 174 5.65 10.56 -7.99
N ASP A 175 6.78 9.85 -7.90
CA ASP A 175 7.31 9.09 -9.02
C ASP A 175 6.65 7.70 -9.06
N VAL A 176 5.78 7.47 -10.05
CA VAL A 176 5.07 6.21 -10.27
C VAL A 176 6.00 5.00 -10.37
N SER A 177 7.30 5.18 -10.67
CA SER A 177 8.26 4.09 -10.71
C SER A 177 8.64 3.55 -9.32
N ASN A 178 8.66 4.41 -8.29
CA ASN A 178 9.22 4.10 -6.97
C ASN A 178 8.28 4.44 -5.80
N ASP A 179 7.17 5.12 -6.04
CA ASP A 179 6.24 5.58 -5.03
C ASP A 179 4.92 4.79 -5.04
N GLU A 180 4.74 3.96 -4.01
CA GLU A 180 3.51 3.18 -3.82
C GLU A 180 2.25 4.04 -3.64
N TYR A 181 2.39 5.27 -3.13
CA TYR A 181 1.26 6.15 -2.86
C TYR A 181 0.75 6.77 -4.15
N ALA A 182 1.63 7.16 -5.07
CA ALA A 182 1.24 7.56 -6.42
C ALA A 182 0.50 6.42 -7.14
N VAL A 183 0.99 5.18 -7.03
CA VAL A 183 0.33 3.98 -7.61
C VAL A 183 -1.07 3.77 -7.01
N LYS A 184 -1.22 3.89 -5.68
CA LYS A 184 -2.52 3.81 -5.02
C LYS A 184 -3.44 4.98 -5.42
N SER A 185 -2.92 6.19 -5.55
CA SER A 185 -3.67 7.37 -6.02
C SER A 185 -4.21 7.17 -7.43
N HIS A 186 -3.43 6.59 -8.36
CA HIS A 186 -3.94 6.17 -9.67
C HIS A 186 -5.14 5.22 -9.53
N TYR A 187 -5.06 4.22 -8.64
CA TYR A 187 -6.18 3.29 -8.45
C TYR A 187 -7.47 3.99 -7.99
N TYR A 188 -7.40 4.91 -7.03
CA TYR A 188 -8.58 5.65 -6.58
C TYR A 188 -9.08 6.67 -7.61
N LEU A 189 -8.18 7.33 -8.36
CA LEU A 189 -8.58 8.15 -9.51
C LEU A 189 -9.36 7.31 -10.53
N GLY A 190 -8.88 6.10 -10.80
CA GLY A 190 -9.60 5.15 -11.65
C GLY A 190 -11.03 4.91 -11.17
N GLN A 191 -11.24 4.67 -9.88
CA GLN A 191 -12.59 4.52 -9.29
C GLN A 191 -13.46 5.78 -9.46
N LEU A 192 -12.89 6.96 -9.23
CA LEU A 192 -13.61 8.24 -9.33
C LEU A 192 -14.05 8.58 -10.76
N TYR A 193 -13.37 8.03 -11.76
CA TYR A 193 -13.66 8.27 -13.18
C TYR A 193 -14.53 7.19 -13.83
N VAL A 194 -14.85 6.06 -13.18
CA VAL A 194 -15.58 4.94 -13.81
C VAL A 194 -16.87 5.38 -14.48
N GLU A 195 -17.70 6.15 -13.77
CA GLU A 195 -19.02 6.55 -14.26
C GLU A 195 -18.95 7.74 -15.23
N ASN A 196 -18.03 8.69 -14.97
CA ASN A 196 -17.96 9.95 -15.69
C ASN A 196 -17.10 9.87 -16.96
N ASN A 197 -16.00 9.13 -16.92
CA ASN A 197 -15.07 8.96 -18.03
C ASN A 197 -14.34 7.60 -17.94
N PRO A 198 -14.98 6.52 -18.41
CA PRO A 198 -14.39 5.17 -18.39
C PRO A 198 -13.02 5.08 -19.05
N LYS A 199 -12.72 5.90 -20.06
CA LYS A 199 -11.42 5.88 -20.74
C LYS A 199 -10.30 6.40 -19.84
N VAL A 200 -10.58 7.45 -19.07
CA VAL A 200 -9.65 7.98 -18.06
C VAL A 200 -9.51 6.99 -16.90
N SER A 201 -10.62 6.36 -16.49
CA SER A 201 -10.58 5.27 -15.50
C SER A 201 -9.63 4.14 -15.91
N ARG A 202 -9.78 3.67 -17.15
CA ARG A 202 -8.91 2.66 -17.77
C ARG A 202 -7.44 3.07 -17.72
N TYR A 203 -7.11 4.29 -18.14
CA TYR A 203 -5.73 4.81 -18.11
C TYR A 203 -5.11 4.71 -16.71
N HIS A 204 -5.81 5.19 -15.69
CA HIS A 204 -5.28 5.15 -14.33
C HIS A 204 -5.14 3.71 -13.80
N TRP A 205 -6.10 2.83 -14.08
CA TRP A 205 -6.03 1.44 -13.66
C TRP A 205 -5.01 0.61 -14.43
N GLU A 206 -4.73 0.92 -15.70
CA GLU A 206 -3.61 0.32 -16.45
C GLU A 206 -2.28 0.67 -15.78
N ILE A 207 -2.09 1.93 -15.36
CA ILE A 207 -0.88 2.35 -14.63
C ILE A 207 -0.76 1.59 -13.31
N SER A 208 -1.80 1.56 -12.48
CA SER A 208 -1.72 0.88 -11.18
C SER A 208 -1.50 -0.63 -11.33
N SER A 209 -2.14 -1.26 -12.33
CA SER A 209 -1.98 -2.68 -12.63
C SER A 209 -0.58 -3.00 -13.16
N SER A 210 0.00 -2.12 -14.00
CA SER A 210 1.38 -2.28 -14.50
C SER A 210 2.43 -2.28 -13.39
N LYS A 211 2.11 -1.66 -12.25
CA LYS A 211 2.96 -1.63 -11.05
C LYS A 211 2.63 -2.73 -10.04
N GLY A 212 1.78 -3.67 -10.42
CA GLY A 212 1.49 -4.86 -9.61
C GLY A 212 0.47 -4.64 -8.50
N LEU A 213 -0.28 -3.53 -8.50
CA LEU A 213 -1.35 -3.32 -7.53
C LEU A 213 -2.45 -4.37 -7.76
N LYS A 214 -2.71 -5.20 -6.75
CA LYS A 214 -3.55 -6.39 -6.91
C LYS A 214 -5.02 -6.05 -7.12
N GLU A 215 -5.47 -5.00 -6.44
CA GLU A 215 -6.85 -4.52 -6.44
C GLU A 215 -7.28 -3.95 -7.80
N SER A 216 -6.33 -3.50 -8.63
CA SER A 216 -6.66 -2.92 -9.92
C SER A 216 -6.92 -3.95 -11.02
N TYR A 217 -6.43 -5.18 -10.89
CA TYR A 217 -6.64 -6.22 -11.91
C TYR A 217 -8.12 -6.57 -12.10
N SER A 218 -8.85 -6.82 -11.01
CA SER A 218 -10.28 -7.13 -11.08
C SER A 218 -11.08 -5.94 -11.57
N SER A 219 -10.75 -4.73 -11.08
CA SER A 219 -11.39 -3.47 -11.49
C SER A 219 -11.24 -3.21 -12.99
N LEU A 220 -10.02 -3.36 -13.52
CA LEU A 220 -9.73 -3.21 -14.94
C LEU A 220 -10.38 -4.31 -15.79
N GLY A 221 -10.34 -5.56 -15.32
CA GLY A 221 -11.01 -6.67 -15.98
C GLY A 221 -12.52 -6.45 -16.12
N PHE A 222 -13.18 -5.98 -15.06
CA PHE A 222 -14.61 -5.65 -15.13
C PHE A 222 -14.90 -4.44 -16.00
N LEU A 223 -14.01 -3.44 -16.04
CA LEU A 223 -14.17 -2.30 -16.92
C LEU A 223 -14.12 -2.71 -18.40
N GLU A 224 -13.10 -3.50 -18.76
CA GLU A 224 -12.95 -4.05 -20.10
C GLU A 224 -14.15 -4.91 -20.49
N MET A 225 -14.60 -5.77 -19.57
CA MET A 225 -15.72 -6.68 -19.83
C MET A 225 -17.07 -5.95 -19.95
N ASN A 226 -17.40 -5.08 -18.99
CA ASN A 226 -18.76 -4.54 -18.84
C ASN A 226 -18.98 -3.23 -19.58
N VAL A 227 -17.93 -2.41 -19.73
CA VAL A 227 -18.03 -1.08 -20.35
C VAL A 227 -17.53 -1.11 -21.79
N PHE A 228 -16.37 -1.74 -22.02
CA PHE A 228 -15.77 -1.78 -23.36
C PHE A 228 -16.13 -3.04 -24.17
N ASN A 229 -16.74 -4.05 -23.55
CA ASN A 229 -17.05 -5.36 -24.17
C ASN A 229 -15.80 -6.07 -24.76
N ASN A 230 -14.63 -5.80 -24.20
CA ASN A 230 -13.35 -6.39 -24.60
C ASN A 230 -13.05 -7.66 -23.80
N TYR A 231 -13.77 -8.74 -24.06
CA TYR A 231 -13.67 -9.98 -23.29
C TYR A 231 -12.29 -10.64 -23.34
N GLU A 232 -11.55 -10.50 -24.45
CA GLU A 232 -10.18 -11.02 -24.57
C GLU A 232 -9.21 -10.30 -23.61
N GLN A 233 -9.24 -8.97 -23.62
CA GLN A 233 -8.39 -8.17 -22.75
C GLN A 233 -8.80 -8.30 -21.28
N ALA A 234 -10.10 -8.34 -21.00
CA ALA A 234 -10.62 -8.59 -19.66
C ALA A 234 -10.13 -9.94 -19.10
N ALA A 235 -10.14 -11.00 -19.91
CA ALA A 235 -9.67 -12.32 -19.49
C ALA A 235 -8.19 -12.31 -19.10
N GLU A 236 -7.32 -11.57 -19.81
CA GLU A 236 -5.90 -11.45 -19.45
C GLU A 236 -5.70 -10.70 -18.13
N TRP A 237 -6.44 -9.60 -17.90
CA TRP A 237 -6.38 -8.90 -16.63
C TRP A 237 -6.85 -9.75 -15.45
N PHE A 238 -7.96 -10.47 -15.62
CA PHE A 238 -8.42 -11.40 -14.59
C PHE A 238 -7.45 -12.57 -14.38
N LYS A 239 -6.81 -13.07 -15.43
CA LYS A 239 -5.80 -14.12 -15.32
C LYS A 239 -4.61 -13.68 -14.46
N LEU A 240 -4.10 -12.46 -14.69
CA LEU A 240 -3.03 -11.88 -13.87
C LEU A 240 -3.44 -11.78 -12.39
N GLY A 241 -4.65 -11.27 -12.12
CA GLY A 241 -5.18 -11.18 -10.76
C GLY A 241 -5.32 -12.55 -10.09
N ALA A 242 -5.83 -13.55 -10.81
CA ALA A 242 -5.99 -14.92 -10.30
C ALA A 242 -4.63 -15.60 -10.03
N GLU A 243 -3.62 -15.40 -10.88
CA GLU A 243 -2.30 -16.01 -10.73
C GLU A 243 -1.47 -15.36 -9.61
N LEU A 244 -1.51 -14.03 -9.48
CA LEU A 244 -0.70 -13.29 -8.50
C LEU A 244 -1.30 -13.23 -7.09
N SER A 245 -2.63 -13.29 -6.99
CA SER A 245 -3.33 -13.05 -5.71
C SER A 245 -4.36 -14.11 -5.34
N ASN A 246 -4.59 -15.10 -6.21
CA ASN A 246 -5.65 -16.09 -6.05
C ASN A 246 -7.02 -15.44 -5.76
N ASP A 247 -7.28 -14.28 -6.38
CA ASP A 247 -8.51 -13.52 -6.21
C ASP A 247 -9.69 -14.30 -6.82
N MET A 248 -10.67 -14.60 -5.96
CA MET A 248 -11.91 -15.28 -6.32
C MET A 248 -12.69 -14.49 -7.38
N THR A 249 -12.68 -13.17 -7.26
CA THR A 249 -13.37 -12.25 -8.17
C THR A 249 -12.81 -12.35 -9.57
N CYS A 250 -11.49 -12.44 -9.69
CA CYS A 250 -10.80 -12.66 -10.94
C CYS A 250 -11.12 -14.04 -11.56
N ASN A 251 -11.16 -15.11 -10.75
CA ASN A 251 -11.55 -16.43 -11.25
C ASN A 251 -12.97 -16.45 -11.83
N ILE A 252 -13.92 -15.74 -11.19
CA ILE A 252 -15.29 -15.56 -11.71
C ILE A 252 -15.26 -14.76 -13.02
N GLY A 253 -14.53 -13.65 -13.06
CA GLY A 253 -14.37 -12.82 -14.26
C GLY A 253 -13.80 -13.61 -15.44
N MET A 254 -12.81 -14.50 -15.21
CA MET A 254 -12.29 -15.40 -16.24
C MET A 254 -13.36 -16.35 -16.78
N PHE A 255 -14.17 -16.96 -15.91
CA PHE A 255 -15.27 -17.82 -16.33
C PHE A 255 -16.27 -17.06 -17.21
N ASP A 256 -16.69 -15.87 -16.76
CA ASP A 256 -17.64 -15.03 -17.48
C ASP A 256 -17.08 -14.61 -18.86
N CYS A 257 -15.80 -14.21 -18.94
CA CYS A 257 -15.15 -13.86 -20.21
C CYS A 257 -15.02 -15.04 -21.17
N TYR A 258 -14.53 -16.20 -20.71
CA TYR A 258 -14.35 -17.36 -21.58
C TYR A 258 -15.67 -17.93 -22.08
N ARG A 259 -16.74 -17.82 -21.30
CA ARG A 259 -18.09 -18.15 -21.74
C ARG A 259 -18.54 -17.24 -22.88
N MET A 260 -18.35 -15.92 -22.74
CA MET A 260 -18.70 -14.95 -23.78
C MET A 260 -17.90 -15.18 -25.07
N LEU A 261 -16.62 -15.55 -24.94
CA LEU A 261 -15.74 -15.93 -26.04
C LEU A 261 -16.03 -17.34 -26.61
N LYS A 262 -16.96 -18.10 -26.02
CA LYS A 262 -17.28 -19.49 -26.37
C LYS A 262 -16.08 -20.44 -26.28
N SER A 263 -15.09 -20.09 -25.46
CA SER A 263 -13.91 -20.90 -25.17
C SER A 263 -14.24 -21.90 -24.06
N TRP A 264 -15.09 -22.87 -24.36
CA TRP A 264 -15.67 -23.80 -23.36
C TRP A 264 -14.64 -24.55 -22.52
N LYS A 265 -13.51 -24.96 -23.14
CA LYS A 265 -12.42 -25.63 -22.44
C LYS A 265 -11.80 -24.73 -21.36
N LEU A 266 -11.52 -23.46 -21.70
CA LEU A 266 -10.94 -22.50 -20.77
C LEU A 266 -11.95 -22.07 -19.69
N ALA A 267 -13.22 -21.91 -20.06
CA ALA A 267 -14.29 -21.64 -19.11
C ALA A 267 -14.39 -22.77 -18.07
N ASN A 268 -14.23 -24.03 -18.48
CA ASN A 268 -14.21 -25.16 -17.55
C ASN A 268 -12.99 -25.18 -16.63
N VAL A 269 -11.82 -24.79 -17.15
CA VAL A 269 -10.61 -24.66 -16.32
C VAL A 269 -10.81 -23.60 -15.23
N ALA A 270 -11.39 -22.44 -15.59
CA ALA A 270 -11.75 -21.41 -14.61
C ALA A 270 -12.78 -21.92 -13.60
N LEU A 271 -13.80 -22.64 -14.07
CA LEU A 271 -14.83 -23.25 -13.21
C LEU A 271 -14.23 -24.26 -12.20
N ASN A 272 -13.27 -25.09 -12.62
CA ASN A 272 -12.59 -26.01 -11.72
C ASN A 272 -11.82 -25.27 -10.62
N LYS A 273 -11.14 -24.16 -10.95
CA LYS A 273 -10.50 -23.31 -9.93
C LYS A 273 -11.51 -22.76 -8.92
N ILE A 274 -12.70 -22.35 -9.39
CA ILE A 274 -13.81 -21.88 -8.53
C ILE A 274 -14.27 -23.02 -7.59
N TYR A 275 -14.42 -24.24 -8.10
CA TYR A 275 -14.75 -25.41 -7.27
C TYR A 275 -13.65 -25.73 -6.25
N ASP A 276 -12.38 -25.66 -6.64
CA ASP A 276 -11.25 -25.90 -5.72
C ASP A 276 -11.27 -24.92 -4.54
N VAL A 277 -11.54 -23.63 -4.80
CA VAL A 277 -11.66 -22.62 -3.73
C VAL A 277 -12.84 -22.92 -2.82
N ARG A 278 -14.00 -23.29 -3.38
CA ARG A 278 -15.19 -23.69 -2.61
C ARG A 278 -14.89 -24.86 -1.69
N ASP A 279 -14.24 -25.89 -2.20
CA ASP A 279 -13.97 -27.11 -1.45
C ASP A 279 -12.91 -26.89 -0.37
N LYS A 280 -11.91 -26.04 -0.62
CA LYS A 280 -10.95 -25.56 0.39
C LYS A 280 -11.67 -24.82 1.52
N ILE A 281 -12.57 -23.90 1.20
CA ILE A 281 -13.36 -23.15 2.19
C ILE A 281 -14.26 -24.09 3.01
N ALA A 282 -14.90 -25.08 2.37
CA ALA A 282 -15.74 -26.06 3.06
C ALA A 282 -14.94 -26.87 4.10
N LYS A 283 -13.71 -27.27 3.78
CA LYS A 283 -12.80 -27.97 4.71
C LYS A 283 -12.39 -27.10 5.89
N LEU A 284 -12.22 -25.79 5.69
CA LEU A 284 -11.83 -24.85 6.73
C LEU A 284 -12.95 -24.56 7.74
N LYS A 285 -14.22 -24.76 7.38
CA LYS A 285 -15.39 -24.54 8.25
C LYS A 285 -15.33 -25.35 9.56
N PHE A 286 -14.55 -26.43 9.61
CA PHE A 286 -14.43 -27.31 10.77
C PHE A 286 -13.23 -27.01 11.67
N ARG A 287 -12.36 -26.05 11.31
CA ARG A 287 -11.23 -25.63 12.14
C ARG A 287 -11.63 -24.46 13.05
N LYS A 288 -11.32 -24.58 14.34
CA LYS A 288 -11.59 -23.53 15.35
C LYS A 288 -10.44 -22.51 15.48
N ASP A 289 -9.26 -22.83 14.96
CA ASP A 289 -8.03 -22.04 15.15
C ASP A 289 -7.69 -21.18 13.92
N ILE A 290 -8.67 -20.46 13.38
CA ILE A 290 -8.47 -19.61 12.20
C ILE A 290 -8.32 -18.14 12.64
N PRO A 291 -7.21 -17.45 12.30
CA PRO A 291 -7.05 -16.01 12.52
C PRO A 291 -8.21 -15.16 11.96
N GLU A 292 -8.60 -14.09 12.64
CA GLU A 292 -9.77 -13.26 12.28
C GLU A 292 -9.70 -12.68 10.85
N ASN A 293 -8.52 -12.26 10.41
CA ASN A 293 -8.29 -11.75 9.05
C ASN A 293 -8.60 -12.81 7.97
N ILE A 294 -8.25 -14.07 8.23
CA ILE A 294 -8.56 -15.19 7.34
C ILE A 294 -10.05 -15.51 7.40
N GLN A 295 -10.69 -15.40 8.57
CA GLN A 295 -12.15 -15.58 8.68
C GLN A 295 -12.93 -14.56 7.85
N ALA A 296 -12.52 -13.29 7.87
CA ALA A 296 -13.14 -12.23 7.06
C ALA A 296 -13.02 -12.52 5.55
N SER A 297 -11.83 -12.94 5.10
CA SER A 297 -11.58 -13.34 3.71
C SER A 297 -12.42 -14.56 3.30
N ILE A 298 -12.52 -15.57 4.17
CA ILE A 298 -13.38 -16.75 3.96
C ILE A 298 -14.83 -16.33 3.80
N LYS A 299 -15.35 -15.48 4.69
CA LYS A 299 -16.74 -15.01 4.66
C LYS A 299 -17.04 -14.25 3.36
N TYR A 300 -16.13 -13.37 2.95
CA TYR A 300 -16.24 -12.66 1.67
C TYR A 300 -16.30 -13.62 0.48
N ASN A 301 -15.36 -14.57 0.39
CA ASN A 301 -15.34 -15.56 -0.69
C ASN A 301 -16.56 -16.48 -0.68
N GLN A 302 -17.09 -16.83 0.50
CA GLN A 302 -18.35 -17.59 0.61
C GLN A 302 -19.54 -16.82 0.02
N SER A 303 -19.64 -15.52 0.30
CA SER A 303 -20.68 -14.67 -0.28
C SER A 303 -20.55 -14.60 -1.81
N LEU A 304 -19.34 -14.43 -2.34
CA LEU A 304 -19.08 -14.44 -3.79
C LEU A 304 -19.43 -15.78 -4.45
N LEU A 305 -18.99 -16.89 -3.86
CA LEU A 305 -19.28 -18.24 -4.35
C LEU A 305 -20.78 -18.51 -4.37
N LYS A 306 -21.50 -18.15 -3.30
CA LYS A 306 -22.95 -18.28 -3.24
C LYS A 306 -23.60 -17.49 -4.38
N ALA A 307 -23.28 -16.21 -4.51
CA ALA A 307 -23.81 -15.37 -5.57
C ALA A 307 -23.50 -15.96 -6.96
N PHE A 308 -22.28 -16.45 -7.18
CA PHE A 308 -21.87 -17.09 -8.43
C PHE A 308 -22.73 -18.30 -8.77
N PHE A 309 -22.84 -19.29 -7.87
CA PHE A 309 -23.61 -20.51 -8.15
C PHE A 309 -25.12 -20.26 -8.27
N ASP A 310 -25.65 -19.27 -7.53
CA ASP A 310 -27.06 -18.91 -7.60
C ASP A 310 -27.42 -18.24 -8.94
N THR A 311 -26.51 -17.42 -9.48
CA THR A 311 -26.78 -16.61 -10.69
C THR A 311 -26.27 -17.22 -11.99
N ARG A 312 -25.25 -18.10 -11.96
CA ARG A 312 -24.62 -18.71 -13.15
C ARG A 312 -25.03 -20.17 -13.37
N LYS A 313 -26.13 -20.63 -12.76
CA LYS A 313 -26.53 -22.06 -12.80
C LYS A 313 -26.65 -22.59 -14.24
N ASP A 314 -27.38 -21.88 -15.10
CA ASP A 314 -27.61 -22.31 -16.48
C ASP A 314 -26.34 -22.23 -17.33
N ASP A 315 -25.51 -21.19 -17.09
CA ASP A 315 -24.22 -21.01 -17.74
C ASP A 315 -23.23 -22.13 -17.39
N ILE A 316 -23.22 -22.59 -16.14
CA ILE A 316 -22.39 -23.72 -15.70
C ILE A 316 -22.81 -25.00 -16.42
N ILE A 317 -24.11 -25.28 -16.50
CA ILE A 317 -24.65 -26.45 -17.21
C ILE A 317 -24.25 -26.38 -18.69
N LEU A 318 -24.38 -25.19 -19.31
CA LEU A 318 -23.99 -24.97 -20.70
C LEU A 318 -22.51 -25.28 -20.91
N VAL A 319 -21.61 -24.69 -20.11
CA VAL A 319 -20.16 -24.91 -20.23
C VAL A 319 -19.83 -26.39 -20.08
N GLN A 320 -20.39 -27.07 -19.08
CA GLN A 320 -20.16 -28.49 -18.85
C GLN A 320 -20.64 -29.37 -20.01
N SER A 321 -21.79 -29.04 -20.61
CA SER A 321 -22.35 -29.78 -21.75
C SER A 321 -21.56 -29.64 -23.06
N ARG A 322 -20.76 -28.58 -23.19
CA ARG A 322 -20.01 -28.24 -24.42
C ARG A 322 -18.57 -28.76 -24.42
N ILE A 323 -18.15 -29.43 -23.36
CA ILE A 323 -16.86 -30.11 -23.25
C ILE A 323 -17.07 -31.55 -23.71
N VAL A 324 -17.22 -31.73 -25.01
CA VAL A 324 -17.12 -33.04 -25.67
C VAL A 324 -15.78 -33.12 -26.37
#